data_AF-A0A8T2U6A5-F1
#
_entry.id   AF-A0A8T2U6A5-F1
#
_cell.length_a   1.000
_cell.length_b   1.000
_cell.length_c   1.000
_cell.angle_alpha   90.00
_cell.angle_beta   90.00
_cell.angle_gamma   90.00
#
_symmetry.space_group_name_H-M   'P 1'
#
loop_
_entity.id
_entity.type
_entity.pdbx_description
1 polymer ?
#
loop_
_entity_poly.entity_id
_entity_poly.type
_entity_poly.pdbx_seq_one_letter_code
_entity_poly.pdbx_strand_id
1 'polypeptide(L)'
;MKPGYCLFSTYMCRRYVCVHMQYMIIACCDSRVDPCTVLNLPPGEAFVLRNIGNMVPAYSAQSACSSAASAIEYAVLHLKVKHLVVMGHSRCGAVKALMGIEDRFK
;
A
#
# COMPACT_ATOMS: atom_id res chain seq x y z
N MET A 1 -23.61 9.98 -10.35
CA MET A 1 -24.16 8.83 -11.10
C MET A 1 -23.93 7.57 -10.29
N LYS A 2 -24.98 6.85 -9.91
CA LYS A 2 -24.91 5.61 -9.11
C LYS A 2 -24.74 4.42 -10.08
N PRO A 3 -23.74 3.54 -9.93
CA PRO A 3 -23.70 2.30 -10.70
C PRO A 3 -23.93 1.07 -9.80
N GLY A 4 -25.07 0.41 -10.03
CA GLY A 4 -25.18 -1.06 -10.14
C GLY A 4 -24.84 -1.93 -8.93
N TYR A 5 -25.84 -2.18 -8.08
CA TYR A 5 -25.88 -3.43 -7.30
C TYR A 5 -26.18 -4.59 -8.26
N CYS A 6 -25.21 -5.49 -8.43
CA CYS A 6 -25.34 -6.71 -9.23
C CYS A 6 -26.27 -7.71 -8.52
N LEU A 7 -27.53 -7.78 -8.93
CA LEU A 7 -28.46 -8.84 -8.52
C LEU A 7 -28.20 -10.11 -9.38
N PHE A 8 -28.33 -11.28 -8.77
CA PHE A 8 -28.27 -12.66 -9.32
C PHE A 8 -26.93 -13.45 -9.37
N SER A 9 -26.90 -14.51 -8.55
CA SER A 9 -26.28 -15.85 -8.68
C SER A 9 -24.79 -16.03 -9.05
N THR A 10 -24.02 -16.53 -8.06
CA THR A 10 -22.92 -17.55 -8.07
C THR A 10 -21.81 -17.20 -7.07
N TYR A 11 -21.65 -18.05 -6.06
CA TYR A 11 -21.08 -17.78 -4.74
C TYR A 11 -19.55 -17.55 -4.63
N MET A 12 -18.81 -17.44 -5.74
CA MET A 12 -17.36 -17.14 -5.67
C MET A 12 -16.84 -16.15 -6.71
N CYS A 13 -17.48 -16.02 -7.88
CA CYS A 13 -16.87 -15.29 -9.00
C CYS A 13 -17.19 -13.77 -9.00
N ARG A 14 -18.21 -13.30 -8.26
CA ARG A 14 -18.72 -11.92 -8.35
C ARG A 14 -18.28 -10.96 -7.24
N ARG A 15 -17.55 -11.42 -6.21
CA ARG A 15 -17.15 -10.59 -5.04
C ARG A 15 -15.82 -9.85 -5.18
N TYR A 16 -14.98 -10.19 -6.15
CA TYR A 16 -13.60 -9.69 -6.24
C TYR A 16 -13.32 -8.75 -7.44
N VAL A 17 -14.31 -8.44 -8.28
CA VAL A 17 -14.10 -7.70 -9.55
C VAL A 17 -14.79 -6.32 -9.55
N CYS A 18 -14.88 -5.65 -8.41
CA CYS A 18 -15.12 -4.21 -8.34
C CYS A 18 -14.10 -3.61 -7.38
N VAL A 19 -12.90 -3.38 -7.91
CA VAL A 19 -11.70 -2.94 -7.20
C VAL A 19 -11.79 -1.42 -6.99
N HIS A 20 -12.78 -0.94 -6.22
CA HIS A 20 -12.88 0.48 -5.90
C HIS A 20 -12.05 0.82 -4.66
N MET A 21 -10.72 0.77 -4.84
CA MET A 21 -9.76 1.11 -3.80
C MET A 21 -9.95 2.57 -3.38
N GLN A 22 -10.17 2.81 -2.09
CA GLN A 22 -10.27 4.18 -1.56
C GLN A 22 -8.91 4.67 -1.07
N TYR A 23 -8.03 3.74 -0.67
CA TYR A 23 -6.75 4.03 -0.04
C TYR A 23 -5.60 3.44 -0.87
N MET A 24 -4.51 4.20 -1.00
CA MET A 24 -3.19 3.66 -1.29
C MET A 24 -2.37 3.69 0.00
N ILE A 25 -1.75 2.57 0.36
CA ILE A 25 -0.93 2.48 1.57
C ILE A 25 0.49 2.07 1.19
N ILE A 26 1.47 2.86 1.63
CA ILE A 26 2.89 2.56 1.50
C ILE A 26 3.38 2.15 2.89
N ALA A 27 3.74 0.87 3.06
CA ALA A 27 4.10 0.28 4.34
C ALA A 27 5.48 -0.41 4.29
N CYS A 28 6.01 -0.76 5.46
CA CYS A 28 7.28 -1.47 5.53
C CYS A 28 7.10 -2.96 5.18
N CYS A 29 8.14 -3.60 4.61
CA CYS A 29 8.22 -5.05 4.45
C CYS A 29 8.35 -5.84 5.77
N ASP A 30 8.35 -5.15 6.92
CA ASP A 30 8.41 -5.78 8.23
C ASP A 30 7.23 -6.74 8.46
N SER A 31 7.51 -8.00 8.76
CA SER A 31 6.48 -9.04 8.91
C SER A 31 5.54 -8.80 10.09
N ARG A 32 5.93 -7.96 11.05
CA ARG A 32 5.11 -7.63 12.23
C ARG A 32 3.98 -6.66 11.91
N VAL A 33 4.03 -5.99 10.75
CA VAL A 33 3.12 -4.90 10.39
C VAL A 33 2.54 -5.14 9.01
N ASP A 34 1.39 -5.80 8.97
CA ASP A 34 0.55 -5.86 7.78
C ASP A 34 -0.47 -4.70 7.79
N PRO A 35 -0.45 -3.80 6.80
CA PRO A 35 -1.28 -2.59 6.82
C PRO A 35 -2.78 -2.90 6.76
N CYS A 36 -3.20 -3.94 6.05
CA CYS A 36 -4.61 -4.32 5.96
C CYS A 36 -5.12 -4.85 7.30
N THR A 37 -4.32 -5.67 7.98
CA THR A 37 -4.65 -6.21 9.30
C THR A 37 -4.68 -5.11 10.36
N VAL A 38 -3.65 -4.24 10.39
CA VAL A 38 -3.53 -3.17 11.39
C VAL A 38 -4.66 -2.14 11.29
N LEU A 39 -5.07 -1.79 10.07
CA LEU A 39 -6.16 -0.84 9.85
C LEU A 39 -7.53 -1.52 9.71
N ASN A 40 -7.60 -2.84 9.89
CA ASN A 40 -8.81 -3.65 9.75
C ASN A 40 -9.54 -3.42 8.40
N LEU A 41 -8.78 -3.38 7.31
CA LEU A 41 -9.28 -3.11 5.97
C LEU A 41 -9.70 -4.42 5.28
N PRO A 42 -10.93 -4.51 4.76
CA PRO A 42 -11.37 -5.67 3.99
C PRO A 42 -10.65 -5.74 2.63
N PRO A 43 -10.54 -6.94 2.03
CA PRO A 43 -10.04 -7.09 0.67
C PRO A 43 -10.85 -6.24 -0.30
N GLY A 44 -10.17 -5.41 -1.09
CA GLY A 44 -10.85 -4.50 -2.04
C GLY A 44 -10.83 -3.03 -1.63
N GLU A 45 -10.40 -2.67 -0.41
CA GLU A 45 -10.40 -1.28 0.05
C GLU A 45 -9.06 -0.53 -0.11
N ALA A 46 -7.93 -1.24 -0.04
CA ALA A 46 -6.60 -0.63 -0.14
C ALA A 46 -5.71 -1.26 -1.20
N PHE A 47 -5.04 -0.40 -1.97
CA PHE A 47 -3.93 -0.74 -2.85
C PHE A 47 -2.62 -0.56 -2.08
N VAL A 48 -1.89 -1.65 -1.85
CA VAL A 48 -0.76 -1.66 -0.91
C VAL A 48 0.56 -1.82 -1.65
N LEU A 49 1.50 -0.90 -1.39
CA LEU A 49 2.91 -1.03 -1.73
C LEU A 49 3.70 -1.29 -0.45
N ARG A 50 4.55 -2.32 -0.45
CA ARG A 50 5.45 -2.60 0.67
C ARG A 50 6.89 -2.54 0.19
N ASN A 51 7.72 -1.74 0.85
CA ASN A 51 9.15 -1.68 0.60
C ASN A 51 9.93 -1.52 1.92
N ILE A 52 11.26 -1.58 1.84
CA ILE A 52 12.12 -1.47 3.02
C ILE A 52 12.02 -0.05 3.57
N GLY A 53 11.47 0.07 4.78
CA GLY A 53 11.35 1.35 5.47
C GLY A 53 10.34 2.32 4.86
N ASN A 54 9.26 1.83 4.22
CA ASN A 54 8.14 2.63 3.69
C ASN A 54 8.56 3.88 2.89
N MET A 55 9.67 3.76 2.16
CA MET A 55 10.31 4.86 1.48
C MET A 55 9.53 5.27 0.22
N VAL A 56 9.40 6.58 0.05
CA VAL A 56 8.87 7.18 -1.19
C VAL A 56 10.00 8.04 -1.78
N PRO A 57 10.65 7.60 -2.87
CA PRO A 57 11.71 8.39 -3.47
C PRO A 57 11.13 9.68 -4.06
N ALA A 58 11.91 10.77 -4.00
CA ALA A 58 11.59 11.99 -4.73
C ALA A 58 11.54 11.70 -6.25
N TYR A 59 10.67 12.40 -6.96
CA TYR A 59 10.55 12.25 -8.40
C TYR A 59 11.82 12.77 -9.11
N SER A 60 12.41 11.94 -9.94
CA SER A 60 13.54 12.24 -10.82
C SER A 60 13.44 11.37 -12.08
N ALA A 61 14.14 11.73 -13.15
CA ALA A 61 14.15 10.93 -14.38
C ALA A 61 14.61 9.48 -14.12
N GLN A 62 15.50 9.28 -13.14
CA GLN A 62 15.97 7.97 -12.70
C GLN A 62 14.97 7.25 -11.81
N SER A 63 14.20 7.96 -10.97
CA SER A 63 13.22 7.36 -10.06
C SER A 63 11.83 7.18 -10.67
N ALA A 64 11.56 7.76 -11.84
CA ALA A 64 10.32 7.60 -12.60
C ALA A 64 10.02 6.12 -12.91
N CYS A 65 11.06 5.31 -13.12
CA CYS A 65 10.95 3.87 -13.36
C CYS A 65 10.95 3.02 -12.07
N SER A 66 10.89 3.64 -10.89
CA SER A 66 10.87 2.89 -9.62
C SER A 66 9.50 2.25 -9.38
N SER A 67 9.50 1.10 -8.70
CA SER A 67 8.25 0.42 -8.33
C SER A 67 7.31 1.31 -7.52
N ALA A 68 7.86 2.20 -6.69
CA ALA A 68 7.08 3.18 -5.93
C ALA A 68 6.40 4.21 -6.85
N ALA A 69 7.14 4.79 -7.81
CA ALA A 69 6.58 5.76 -8.75
C ALA A 69 5.46 5.14 -9.59
N SER A 70 5.70 3.95 -10.18
CA SER A 70 4.68 3.27 -11.00
C SER A 70 3.45 2.86 -10.18
N ALA A 71 3.63 2.44 -8.92
CA ALA A 71 2.50 2.13 -8.04
C ALA A 71 1.68 3.39 -7.70
N ILE A 72 2.33 4.52 -7.42
CA ILE A 72 1.66 5.79 -7.12
C ILE A 72 0.90 6.28 -8.35
N GLU A 73 1.54 6.27 -9.52
CA GLU A 73 0.93 6.66 -10.78
C GLU A 73 -0.30 5.82 -11.08
N TYR A 74 -0.21 4.49 -10.92
CA TYR A 74 -1.35 3.60 -11.13
C TYR A 74 -2.48 3.86 -10.13
N ALA A 75 -2.15 4.02 -8.85
CA ALA A 75 -3.14 4.27 -7.80
C ALA A 75 -3.92 5.58 -8.05
N VAL A 76 -3.22 6.65 -8.45
CA VAL A 76 -3.81 7.98 -8.64
C VAL A 76 -4.51 8.09 -9.99
N LEU A 77 -3.87 7.66 -11.08
CA LEU A 77 -4.39 7.87 -12.43
C LEU A 77 -5.40 6.81 -12.85
N HIS A 78 -5.24 5.56 -12.42
CA HIS A 78 -6.10 4.45 -12.86
C HIS A 78 -7.10 4.01 -11.79
N LEU A 79 -6.65 3.77 -10.56
CA LEU A 79 -7.53 3.33 -9.46
C LEU A 79 -8.34 4.47 -8.83
N LYS A 80 -7.91 5.72 -9.04
CA LYS A 80 -8.55 6.94 -8.49
C LYS A 80 -8.73 6.85 -6.97
N VAL A 81 -7.70 6.38 -6.27
CA VAL A 81 -7.69 6.35 -4.80
C VAL A 81 -7.92 7.77 -4.24
N LYS A 82 -8.64 7.88 -3.14
CA LYS A 82 -8.94 9.16 -2.48
C LYS A 82 -7.88 9.58 -1.48
N HIS A 83 -7.19 8.59 -0.92
CA HIS A 83 -6.25 8.79 0.17
C HIS A 83 -4.94 8.06 -0.12
N LEU A 84 -3.82 8.74 0.11
CA LEU A 84 -2.49 8.14 0.07
C LEU A 84 -1.88 8.23 1.47
N VAL A 85 -1.51 7.09 2.03
CA VAL A 85 -1.01 6.97 3.40
C VAL A 85 0.38 6.35 3.38
N VAL A 86 1.34 7.04 4.01
CA VAL A 86 2.67 6.48 4.31
C VAL A 86 2.65 6.00 5.75
N MET A 87 2.72 4.67 5.95
CA MET A 87 2.59 4.04 7.26
C MET A 87 3.97 3.70 7.84
N GLY A 88 4.42 4.55 8.75
CA GLY A 88 5.54 4.28 9.67
C GLY A 88 5.25 3.14 10.64
N HIS A 89 6.28 2.55 11.24
CA HIS A 89 6.11 1.66 12.38
C HIS A 89 7.27 1.75 13.38
N SER A 90 6.98 1.38 14.63
CA SER A 90 7.97 1.36 15.70
C SER A 90 9.06 0.33 15.43
N ARG A 91 10.30 0.64 15.84
CA ARG A 91 11.47 -0.26 15.76
C ARG A 91 11.70 -0.80 14.33
N CYS A 92 11.57 0.07 13.34
CA CYS A 92 11.88 -0.25 11.96
C CYS A 92 13.38 -0.49 11.77
N GLY A 93 13.75 -1.69 11.30
CA GLY A 93 15.15 -2.04 11.05
C GLY A 93 15.81 -1.17 10.00
N ALA A 94 15.06 -0.74 8.96
CA ALA A 94 15.57 0.14 7.92
C ALA A 94 15.94 1.53 8.45
N VAL A 95 15.05 2.14 9.24
CA VAL A 95 15.30 3.44 9.88
C VAL A 95 16.45 3.33 10.87
N LYS A 96 16.49 2.24 11.63
CA LYS A 96 17.58 1.97 12.57
C LYS A 96 18.94 1.92 11.87
N ALA A 97 19.03 1.16 10.77
CA ALA A 97 20.23 1.06 9.95
C ALA A 97 20.62 2.42 9.34
N LEU A 98 19.64 3.19 8.85
CA LEU A 98 19.86 4.53 8.31
C LEU A 98 20.42 5.50 9.36
N MET A 99 19.98 5.40 10.60
CA MET A 99 20.45 6.23 11.72
C MET A 99 21.81 5.75 12.28
N GLY A 100 22.38 4.66 11.77
CA GLY A 100 23.63 4.09 12.29
C GLY A 100 23.51 3.59 13.74
N ILE A 101 22.31 3.26 14.19
CA ILE A 101 22.09 2.76 15.56
C ILE A 101 22.42 1.27 15.57
N GLU A 102 23.43 0.88 16.33
CA GLU A 102 23.83 -0.53 16.44
C GLU A 102 22.72 -1.39 17.09
N ASP A 103 22.54 -2.60 16.55
CA ASP A 103 21.68 -3.62 17.15
C ASP A 103 22.42 -4.30 18.30
N ARG A 104 22.13 -3.88 19.53
CA ARG A 104 22.61 -4.52 20.77
C ARG A 104 21.98 -5.90 21.05
N PHE A 105 21.28 -6.48 20.08
CA PHE A 105 20.50 -7.71 20.25
C PHE A 105 20.73 -8.72 19.12
N LYS A 106 21.92 -8.72 18.51
CA LYS A 106 22.41 -9.90 17.79
C LYS A 106 23.07 -10.87 18.75
#